data_AF-A0AAD8YJ39-F1
#
_entry.id   AF-A0AAD8YJ39-F1
#
_cell.length_a   1.000
_cell.length_b   1.000
_cell.length_c   1.000
_cell.angle_alpha   90.00
_cell.angle_beta   90.00
_cell.angle_gamma   90.00
#
_symmetry.space_group_name_H-M   'P 1'
#
loop_
_entity.id
_entity.type
_entity.pdbx_description
1 polymer ?
#
loop_
_entity_poly.entity_id
_entity_poly.type
_entity_poly.pdbx_seq_one_letter_code
_entity_poly.pdbx_strand_id
1 'polypeptide(L)'
;MAFSKLLLKRDYHFVHLLGGVVCICGIVTNTVSDLKGTGSEVEQIGSREDVNSVEHLYGDFLAIGGAVLLGLDDVLSEMLIKDYGGTDELLFMKWFFGVGICLAQLAAFERGDFAELFGNQGDEPCTVSTRLLLLSGYTFFQFLDMLGEVQFLSISEAALLNLSLLTSDLWATIFSVLAVGFVPSSLYFVASLLIVAGIVLYEAAPSPIGHTTPTDIKIKKGHHFESDITERAGNITGNVHLEQEEGNLELT
;
A
#
# COMPACT_ATOMS: atom_id res chain seq x y z
N MET A 1 -10.33 1.46 9.38
CA MET A 1 -10.72 2.36 10.50
C MET A 1 -11.57 1.64 11.57
N ALA A 2 -12.80 1.20 11.28
CA ALA A 2 -13.65 0.55 12.30
C ALA A 2 -13.03 -0.74 12.88
N PHE A 3 -12.58 -1.65 12.01
CA PHE A 3 -11.85 -2.85 12.44
C PHE A 3 -10.54 -2.51 13.16
N SER A 4 -9.76 -1.55 12.66
CA SER A 4 -8.53 -1.07 13.29
C SER A 4 -8.77 -0.54 14.72
N LYS A 5 -9.91 0.13 14.96
CA LYS A 5 -10.32 0.57 16.30
C LYS A 5 -10.76 -0.60 17.18
N LEU A 6 -11.47 -1.59 16.63
CA LEU A 6 -11.97 -2.74 17.38
C LEU A 6 -10.85 -3.72 17.77
N LEU A 7 -9.97 -4.05 16.83
CA LEU A 7 -8.95 -5.08 16.97
C LEU A 7 -7.62 -4.53 17.51
N LEU A 8 -7.15 -3.40 16.96
CA LEU A 8 -5.85 -2.79 17.33
C LEU A 8 -6.01 -1.61 18.30
N LYS A 9 -7.23 -1.31 18.77
CA LYS A 9 -7.54 -0.21 19.72
C LYS A 9 -6.97 1.15 19.31
N ARG A 10 -6.99 1.45 18.00
CA ARG A 10 -6.48 2.72 17.46
C ARG A 10 -7.42 3.89 17.73
N ASP A 11 -6.82 5.01 18.11
CA ASP A 11 -7.52 6.26 18.37
C ASP A 11 -7.55 7.15 17.13
N TYR A 12 -8.63 7.05 16.37
CA TYR A 12 -8.86 7.93 15.23
C TYR A 12 -9.46 9.25 15.67
N HIS A 13 -8.74 10.34 15.41
CA HIS A 13 -9.25 11.69 15.56
C HIS A 13 -10.28 12.06 14.47
N PHE A 14 -11.11 13.09 14.73
CA PHE A 14 -12.14 13.55 13.78
C PHE A 14 -11.59 13.90 12.39
N VAL A 15 -10.34 14.39 12.34
CA VAL A 15 -9.67 14.76 11.09
C VAL A 15 -9.42 13.54 10.19
N HIS A 16 -9.10 12.37 10.75
CA HIS A 16 -8.98 11.12 9.99
C HIS A 16 -10.31 10.70 9.35
N LEU A 17 -11.41 10.82 10.10
CA LEU A 17 -12.75 10.54 9.59
C LEU A 17 -13.10 11.52 8.46
N LEU A 18 -12.78 12.80 8.62
CA LEU A 18 -13.01 13.83 7.61
C LEU A 18 -12.23 13.54 6.32
N GLY A 19 -10.94 13.18 6.42
CA GLY A 19 -10.13 12.75 5.28
C GLY A 19 -10.73 11.56 4.56
N GLY A 20 -11.18 10.53 5.30
CA GLY A 20 -11.87 9.37 4.75
C GLY A 20 -13.18 9.73 4.02
N VAL A 21 -14.00 10.62 4.58
CA VAL A 21 -15.23 11.10 3.93
C VAL A 21 -14.93 11.85 2.63
N VAL A 22 -13.89 12.69 2.62
CA VAL A 22 -13.45 13.39 1.39
C VAL A 22 -13.02 12.39 0.32
N CYS A 23 -12.29 11.33 0.68
CA CYS A 23 -11.94 10.26 -0.25
C CYS A 23 -13.17 9.54 -0.81
N ILE A 24 -14.17 9.22 0.03
CA ILE A 24 -15.43 8.60 -0.42
C ILE A 24 -16.15 9.51 -1.42
N CYS A 25 -16.24 10.81 -1.17
CA CYS A 25 -16.79 11.77 -2.12
C CYS A 25 -16.01 11.78 -3.45
N GLY A 26 -14.68 11.65 -3.39
CA GLY A 26 -13.82 11.49 -4.55
C GLY A 26 -14.18 10.24 -5.37
N ILE A 27 -14.28 9.07 -4.72
CA ILE A 27 -14.67 7.80 -5.38
C ILE A 27 -16.05 7.94 -6.05
N VAL A 28 -17.05 8.46 -5.33
CA VAL A 28 -18.40 8.65 -5.90
C VAL A 28 -18.36 9.57 -7.11
N THR A 29 -17.57 10.65 -7.05
CA THR A 29 -17.37 11.56 -8.19
C THR A 29 -16.68 10.84 -9.35
N ASN A 30 -15.69 9.99 -9.06
CA ASN A 30 -14.98 9.19 -10.06
C ASN A 30 -15.94 8.26 -10.81
N THR A 31 -16.75 7.48 -10.07
CA THR A 31 -17.74 6.57 -10.64
C THR A 31 -18.78 7.32 -11.48
N VAL A 32 -19.26 8.48 -11.02
CA VAL A 32 -20.18 9.33 -11.80
C VAL A 32 -19.51 9.86 -13.07
N SER A 33 -18.20 10.13 -13.03
CA SER A 33 -17.43 10.59 -14.18
C SER A 33 -17.33 9.50 -15.26
N ASP A 34 -17.16 8.25 -14.85
CA ASP A 34 -17.14 7.09 -15.76
C ASP A 34 -18.52 6.90 -16.41
N LEU A 35 -19.59 6.94 -15.62
CA LEU A 35 -20.97 6.82 -16.13
C LEU A 35 -21.31 7.91 -17.14
N LYS A 36 -20.87 9.15 -16.93
CA LYS A 36 -21.09 10.27 -17.86
C LYS A 36 -20.20 10.21 -19.08
N GLY A 37 -18.98 9.70 -18.94
CA GLY A 37 -18.06 9.43 -20.05
C GLY A 37 -18.66 8.42 -21.03
N THR A 38 -19.28 7.36 -20.52
CA THR A 38 -20.08 6.42 -21.33
C THR A 38 -21.41 7.05 -21.77
N GLY A 39 -21.98 7.94 -20.96
CA GLY A 39 -23.23 8.67 -21.18
C GLY A 39 -23.39 9.39 -22.52
N SER A 40 -22.29 9.90 -23.09
CA SER A 40 -22.33 10.58 -24.40
C SER A 40 -22.46 9.61 -25.58
N GLU A 41 -22.24 8.31 -25.37
CA GLU A 41 -22.55 7.21 -26.30
C GLU A 41 -23.79 6.39 -25.84
N VAL A 42 -24.15 6.46 -24.55
CA VAL A 42 -25.27 5.72 -23.93
C VAL A 42 -26.63 6.41 -24.12
N GLU A 43 -26.69 7.64 -24.63
CA GLU A 43 -27.99 8.20 -25.11
C GLU A 43 -28.58 7.37 -26.29
N GLN A 44 -27.83 6.41 -26.85
CA GLN A 44 -28.33 5.38 -27.77
C GLN A 44 -28.47 3.96 -27.20
N ILE A 45 -28.03 3.67 -25.98
CA ILE A 45 -28.23 2.35 -25.34
C ILE A 45 -29.29 2.51 -24.26
N GLY A 46 -30.52 2.73 -24.73
CA GLY A 46 -31.71 2.54 -23.92
C GLY A 46 -31.69 1.17 -23.24
N SER A 47 -32.21 1.14 -22.01
CA SER A 47 -32.58 -0.03 -21.22
C SER A 47 -31.95 -1.36 -21.63
N ARG A 48 -30.92 -1.81 -20.90
CA ARG A 48 -30.59 -3.24 -20.87
C ARG A 48 -31.74 -3.95 -20.14
N GLU A 49 -32.85 -4.21 -20.83
CA GLU A 49 -34.01 -4.97 -20.34
C GLU A 49 -33.65 -6.46 -20.05
N ASP A 50 -32.46 -6.90 -20.46
CA ASP A 50 -31.99 -8.29 -20.32
C ASP A 50 -31.16 -8.59 -19.05
N VAL A 51 -31.04 -7.66 -18.10
CA VAL A 51 -30.31 -7.92 -16.84
C VAL A 51 -31.30 -8.20 -15.72
N ASN A 52 -31.37 -9.46 -15.29
CA ASN A 52 -32.14 -9.86 -14.12
C ASN A 52 -31.74 -9.00 -12.91
N SER A 53 -32.65 -8.19 -12.37
CA SER A 53 -32.37 -7.29 -11.24
C SER A 53 -31.86 -8.03 -10.00
N VAL A 54 -32.18 -9.33 -9.89
CA VAL A 54 -31.73 -10.20 -8.79
C VAL A 54 -30.24 -10.53 -8.89
N GLU A 55 -29.71 -10.76 -10.09
CA GLU A 55 -28.28 -11.06 -10.30
C GLU A 55 -27.41 -9.84 -10.03
N HIS A 56 -27.88 -8.64 -10.42
CA HIS A 56 -27.21 -7.39 -10.11
C HIS A 56 -27.12 -7.16 -8.60
N LEU A 57 -28.23 -7.36 -7.89
CA LEU A 57 -28.27 -7.23 -6.43
C LEU A 57 -27.34 -8.23 -5.73
N TYR A 58 -27.25 -9.46 -6.23
CA TYR A 58 -26.32 -10.47 -5.69
C TYR A 58 -24.87 -10.04 -5.88
N GLY A 59 -24.53 -9.47 -7.04
CA GLY A 59 -23.21 -8.88 -7.30
C GLY A 59 -22.85 -7.76 -6.35
N ASP A 60 -23.78 -6.83 -6.09
CA ASP A 60 -23.58 -5.72 -5.14
C ASP A 60 -23.32 -6.23 -3.72
N PHE A 61 -24.09 -7.22 -3.26
CA PHE A 61 -23.87 -7.82 -1.93
C PHE A 61 -22.52 -8.54 -1.83
N LEU A 62 -22.12 -9.27 -2.88
CA LEU A 62 -20.80 -9.90 -2.96
C LEU A 62 -19.67 -8.87 -2.95
N ALA A 63 -19.82 -7.77 -3.68
CA ALA A 63 -18.82 -6.70 -3.73
C ALA A 63 -18.66 -6.01 -2.35
N ILE A 64 -19.77 -5.72 -1.67
CA ILE A 64 -19.74 -5.17 -0.30
C ILE A 64 -19.10 -6.18 0.66
N GLY A 65 -19.48 -7.46 0.56
CA GLY A 65 -18.89 -8.53 1.37
C GLY A 65 -17.38 -8.64 1.15
N GLY A 66 -16.93 -8.61 -0.11
CA GLY A 66 -15.52 -8.60 -0.48
C GLY A 66 -14.77 -7.40 0.08
N ALA A 67 -15.33 -6.19 -0.02
CA ALA A 67 -14.71 -4.98 0.53
C ALA A 67 -14.56 -5.03 2.06
N VAL A 68 -15.55 -5.59 2.77
CA VAL A 68 -15.48 -5.79 4.23
C VAL A 68 -14.40 -6.81 4.60
N LEU A 69 -14.31 -7.92 3.86
CA LEU A 69 -13.28 -8.95 4.09
C LEU A 69 -11.88 -8.44 3.77
N LEU A 70 -11.71 -7.67 2.69
CA LEU A 70 -10.44 -7.04 2.33
C LEU A 70 -9.97 -6.09 3.44
N GLY A 71 -10.84 -5.18 3.89
CA GLY A 71 -10.49 -4.27 4.99
C GLY A 71 -10.25 -4.98 6.33
N LEU A 72 -10.81 -6.18 6.53
CA LEU A 72 -10.50 -7.03 7.67
C LEU A 72 -9.15 -7.73 7.50
N ASP A 73 -8.82 -8.24 6.29
CA ASP A 73 -7.54 -8.86 5.97
C ASP A 73 -6.37 -7.89 6.19
N ASP A 74 -6.49 -6.64 5.75
CA ASP A 74 -5.46 -5.62 5.95
C ASP A 74 -5.21 -5.35 7.44
N VAL A 75 -6.28 -5.30 8.23
CA VAL A 75 -6.20 -5.02 9.68
C VAL A 75 -5.63 -6.23 10.43
N LEU A 76 -6.01 -7.44 10.05
CA LEU A 76 -5.43 -8.66 10.61
C LEU A 76 -3.97 -8.82 10.22
N SER A 77 -3.61 -8.48 8.98
CA SER A 77 -2.23 -8.43 8.50
C SER A 77 -1.41 -7.41 9.28
N GLU A 78 -1.93 -6.19 9.49
CA GLU A 78 -1.29 -5.19 10.35
C GLU A 78 -1.05 -5.73 11.77
N MET A 79 -2.05 -6.36 12.37
CA MET A 79 -1.97 -6.94 13.72
C MET A 79 -0.92 -8.05 13.79
N LEU A 80 -0.91 -8.96 12.82
CA LEU A 80 0.03 -10.08 12.77
C LEU A 80 1.49 -9.60 12.59
N ILE A 81 1.70 -8.59 11.75
CA ILE A 81 3.03 -7.99 11.55
C ILE A 81 3.52 -7.30 12.83
N LYS A 82 2.66 -6.52 13.48
CA LYS A 82 3.07 -5.66 14.61
C LYS A 82 3.12 -6.37 15.96
N ASP A 83 2.25 -7.36 16.19
CA ASP A 83 2.09 -7.98 17.51
C ASP A 83 2.62 -9.43 17.61
N TYR A 84 2.88 -10.13 16.49
CA TYR A 84 3.17 -11.58 16.50
C TYR A 84 4.45 -12.00 15.77
N GLY A 85 4.44 -12.00 14.43
CA GLY A 85 5.40 -12.76 13.61
C GLY A 85 6.24 -11.93 12.63
N GLY A 86 5.96 -10.63 12.54
CA GLY A 86 6.62 -9.74 11.58
C GLY A 86 6.28 -10.07 10.11
N THR A 87 6.94 -9.36 9.21
CA THR A 87 6.69 -9.41 7.75
C THR A 87 6.94 -10.80 7.16
N ASP A 88 8.05 -11.45 7.51
CA ASP A 88 8.49 -12.70 6.87
C ASP A 88 7.58 -13.89 7.22
N GLU A 89 7.16 -14.01 8.49
CA GLU A 89 6.27 -15.09 8.92
C GLU A 89 4.88 -14.93 8.31
N LEU A 90 4.32 -13.72 8.33
CA LEU A 90 3.01 -13.46 7.72
C LEU A 90 3.03 -13.81 6.23
N LEU A 91 4.08 -13.36 5.52
CA LEU A 91 4.20 -13.60 4.09
C LEU A 91 4.23 -15.11 3.80
N PHE A 92 5.07 -15.86 4.51
CA PHE A 92 5.12 -17.32 4.36
C PHE A 92 3.76 -17.98 4.62
N MET A 93 3.04 -17.58 5.67
CA MET A 93 1.73 -18.15 6.01
C MET A 93 0.67 -17.81 4.96
N LYS A 94 0.59 -16.54 4.49
CA LYS A 94 -0.35 -16.13 3.41
C LYS A 94 -0.12 -16.96 2.15
N TRP A 95 1.14 -17.15 1.73
CA TRP A 95 1.45 -17.97 0.55
C TRP A 95 1.15 -19.46 0.76
N PHE A 96 1.60 -20.05 1.86
CA PHE A 96 1.49 -21.48 2.09
C PHE A 96 0.03 -21.94 2.21
N PHE A 97 -0.76 -21.28 3.06
CA PHE A 97 -2.18 -21.60 3.19
C PHE A 97 -3.00 -21.10 2.01
N GLY A 98 -2.63 -19.95 1.43
CA GLY A 98 -3.28 -19.39 0.24
C GLY A 98 -3.23 -20.35 -0.94
N VAL A 99 -2.08 -20.97 -1.23
CA VAL A 99 -1.98 -21.99 -2.30
C VAL A 99 -2.97 -23.14 -2.08
N GLY A 100 -3.10 -23.63 -0.84
CA GLY A 100 -4.05 -24.70 -0.52
C GLY A 100 -5.50 -24.31 -0.79
N ILE A 101 -5.90 -23.10 -0.37
CA ILE A 101 -7.24 -22.56 -0.59
C ILE A 101 -7.50 -22.32 -2.08
N CYS A 102 -6.56 -21.69 -2.79
CA CYS A 102 -6.67 -21.43 -4.22
C CYS A 102 -6.78 -22.71 -5.04
N LEU A 103 -6.02 -23.77 -4.71
CA LEU A 103 -6.13 -25.07 -5.37
C LEU A 103 -7.51 -25.71 -5.13
N ALA A 104 -8.03 -25.60 -3.91
CA ALA A 104 -9.37 -26.09 -3.60
C ALA A 104 -10.46 -25.31 -4.36
N GLN A 105 -10.35 -23.97 -4.45
CA GLN A 105 -11.27 -23.13 -5.21
C GLN A 105 -11.21 -23.45 -6.72
N LEU A 106 -10.01 -23.50 -7.29
CA LEU A 106 -9.78 -23.88 -8.69
C LEU A 106 -10.40 -25.24 -9.00
N ALA A 107 -10.21 -26.21 -8.09
CA ALA A 107 -10.81 -27.52 -8.21
C ALA A 107 -12.32 -27.53 -7.95
N ALA A 108 -12.91 -26.58 -7.25
CA ALA A 108 -14.35 -26.61 -6.98
C ALA A 108 -15.16 -25.87 -8.06
N PHE A 109 -14.66 -24.73 -8.54
CA PHE A 109 -15.45 -23.78 -9.31
C PHE A 109 -14.93 -23.55 -10.74
N GLU A 110 -13.63 -23.63 -10.98
CA GLU A 110 -12.99 -23.07 -12.20
C GLU A 110 -12.32 -24.14 -13.09
N ARG A 111 -12.62 -25.43 -12.88
CA ARG A 111 -11.98 -26.54 -13.63
C ARG A 111 -12.14 -26.42 -15.14
N GLY A 112 -13.31 -25.94 -15.59
CA GLY A 112 -13.62 -25.79 -17.02
C GLY A 112 -12.77 -24.70 -17.66
N ASP A 113 -12.79 -23.51 -17.06
CA ASP A 113 -12.04 -22.34 -17.54
C ASP A 113 -10.53 -22.59 -17.50
N PHE A 114 -10.04 -23.31 -16.48
CA PHE A 114 -8.65 -23.73 -16.40
C PHE A 114 -8.26 -24.66 -17.56
N ALA A 115 -9.13 -25.59 -17.96
CA ALA A 115 -8.86 -26.47 -19.10
C ALA A 115 -8.87 -25.69 -20.43
N GLU A 116 -9.73 -24.69 -20.55
CA GLU A 116 -9.82 -23.81 -21.73
C GLU A 116 -8.59 -22.92 -21.89
N LEU A 117 -7.98 -22.47 -20.78
CA LEU A 117 -6.75 -21.69 -20.79
C LEU A 117 -5.60 -22.39 -21.54
N PHE A 118 -5.49 -23.71 -21.39
CA PHE A 118 -4.49 -24.56 -22.08
C PHE A 118 -5.01 -25.21 -23.35
N GLY A 119 -6.32 -25.09 -23.60
CA GLY A 119 -6.97 -25.61 -24.80
C GLY A 119 -6.52 -24.87 -26.04
N ASN A 120 -6.18 -25.61 -27.10
CA ASN A 120 -5.85 -25.05 -28.40
C ASN A 120 -7.09 -25.13 -29.30
N GLN A 121 -8.09 -24.30 -29.02
CA GLN A 121 -9.27 -24.17 -29.89
C GLN A 121 -8.83 -23.42 -31.16
N GLY A 122 -8.87 -24.09 -32.31
CA GLY A 122 -8.24 -23.64 -33.55
C GLY A 122 -8.81 -22.37 -34.20
N ASP A 123 -9.81 -21.74 -33.59
CA ASP A 123 -10.51 -20.55 -34.12
C ASP A 123 -10.40 -19.32 -33.19
N GLU A 124 -9.61 -19.43 -32.11
CA GLU A 124 -9.43 -18.34 -31.15
C GLU A 124 -8.35 -17.34 -31.61
N PRO A 125 -8.60 -16.02 -31.56
CA PRO A 125 -7.65 -15.00 -32.02
C PRO A 125 -6.40 -14.88 -31.14
N CYS A 126 -6.42 -15.40 -29.91
CA CYS A 126 -5.31 -15.34 -28.96
C CYS A 126 -4.57 -16.67 -28.83
N THR A 127 -3.32 -16.71 -29.29
CA THR A 127 -2.38 -17.83 -29.12
C THR A 127 -2.19 -18.19 -27.65
N VAL A 128 -2.06 -19.49 -27.35
CA VAL A 128 -1.78 -20.01 -25.99
C VAL A 128 -0.56 -19.32 -25.34
N SER A 129 0.48 -19.03 -26.13
CA SER A 129 1.66 -18.30 -25.64
C SER A 129 1.33 -16.91 -25.09
N THR A 130 0.39 -16.18 -25.72
CA THR A 130 -0.03 -14.85 -25.28
C THR A 130 -0.82 -14.94 -23.98
N ARG A 131 -1.70 -15.94 -23.85
CA ARG A 131 -2.48 -16.18 -22.63
C ARG A 131 -1.57 -16.47 -21.44
N LEU A 132 -0.59 -17.35 -21.62
CA LEU A 132 0.40 -17.67 -20.59
C LEU A 132 1.28 -16.48 -20.24
N LEU A 133 1.66 -15.66 -21.24
CA LEU A 133 2.41 -14.43 -21.00
C LEU A 133 1.61 -13.45 -20.13
N LEU A 134 0.35 -13.19 -20.48
CA LEU A 134 -0.55 -12.31 -19.70
C LEU A 134 -0.77 -12.84 -18.29
N LEU A 135 -1.01 -14.14 -18.13
CA LEU A 135 -1.17 -14.78 -16.82
C LEU A 135 0.11 -14.69 -15.98
N SER A 136 1.27 -14.91 -16.59
CA SER A 136 2.57 -14.79 -15.91
C SER A 136 2.84 -13.35 -15.46
N GLY A 137 2.49 -12.37 -16.29
CA GLY A 137 2.59 -10.95 -15.97
C GLY A 137 1.68 -10.59 -14.81
N TYR A 138 0.40 -10.98 -14.88
CA TYR A 138 -0.56 -10.78 -13.80
C TYR A 138 -0.07 -11.38 -12.48
N THR A 139 0.41 -12.63 -12.50
CA THR A 139 0.94 -13.32 -11.31
C THR A 139 2.16 -12.58 -10.73
N PHE A 140 3.06 -12.10 -11.59
CA PHE A 140 4.24 -11.35 -11.16
C PHE A 140 3.86 -10.01 -10.50
N PHE A 141 2.94 -9.25 -11.07
CA PHE A 141 2.48 -8.00 -10.46
C PHE A 141 1.71 -8.26 -9.15
N GLN A 142 0.90 -9.31 -9.07
CA GLN A 142 0.22 -9.67 -7.82
C GLN A 142 1.19 -10.06 -6.71
N PHE A 143 2.29 -10.73 -7.07
CA PHE A 143 3.38 -11.01 -6.13
C PHE A 143 4.03 -9.72 -5.61
N LEU A 144 4.33 -8.76 -6.49
CA LEU A 144 4.89 -7.47 -6.09
C LEU A 144 3.91 -6.65 -5.23
N ASP A 145 2.62 -6.69 -5.56
CA ASP A 145 1.55 -6.02 -4.82
C ASP A 145 1.48 -6.54 -3.38
N MET A 146 1.42 -7.86 -3.19
CA MET A 146 1.44 -8.50 -1.87
C MET A 146 2.72 -8.16 -1.07
N LEU A 147 3.89 -8.14 -1.71
CA LEU A 147 5.12 -7.71 -1.05
C LEU A 147 5.05 -6.24 -0.62
N GLY A 148 4.53 -5.37 -1.49
CA GLY A 148 4.36 -3.95 -1.23
C GLY A 148 3.39 -3.71 -0.07
N GLU A 149 2.27 -4.40 -0.05
CA GLU A 149 1.23 -4.33 0.99
C GLU A 149 1.79 -4.68 2.37
N VAL A 150 2.39 -5.86 2.51
CA VAL A 150 2.94 -6.33 3.79
C VAL A 150 4.07 -5.41 4.27
N GLN A 151 4.94 -4.95 3.36
CA GLN A 151 6.00 -4.01 3.71
C GLN A 151 5.44 -2.65 4.11
N PHE A 152 4.41 -2.15 3.43
CA PHE A 152 3.74 -0.91 3.78
C PHE A 152 3.09 -1.01 5.16
N LEU A 153 2.37 -2.10 5.45
CA LEU A 153 1.74 -2.34 6.76
C LEU A 153 2.74 -2.48 7.91
N SER A 154 4.00 -2.82 7.63
CA SER A 154 5.05 -2.85 8.65
C SER A 154 5.42 -1.45 9.18
N ILE A 155 5.25 -0.42 8.35
CA ILE A 155 5.61 0.98 8.68
C ILE A 155 4.35 1.80 8.99
N SER A 156 3.30 1.59 8.20
CA SER A 156 2.06 2.35 8.17
C SER A 156 0.89 1.53 8.71
N GLU A 157 -0.33 2.06 8.64
CA GLU A 157 -1.55 1.37 9.09
C GLU A 157 -2.47 0.96 7.93
N ALA A 158 -3.34 -0.03 8.18
CA ALA A 158 -4.28 -0.56 7.20
C ALA A 158 -5.26 0.50 6.66
N ALA A 159 -5.64 1.49 7.48
CA ALA A 159 -6.50 2.58 7.03
C ALA A 159 -5.82 3.48 6.00
N LEU A 160 -4.54 3.82 6.22
CA LEU A 160 -3.74 4.62 5.29
C LEU A 160 -3.47 3.84 4.00
N LEU A 161 -3.20 2.53 4.09
CA LEU A 161 -3.02 1.66 2.93
C LEU A 161 -4.23 1.75 2.00
N ASN A 162 -5.43 1.48 2.52
CA ASN A 162 -6.68 1.53 1.74
C ASN A 162 -6.93 2.90 1.12
N LEU A 163 -6.68 4.00 1.86
CA LEU A 163 -6.82 5.35 1.31
C LEU A 163 -5.79 5.62 0.21
N SER A 164 -4.57 5.10 0.35
CA SER A 164 -3.50 5.27 -0.64
C SER A 164 -3.76 4.46 -1.91
N LEU A 165 -4.38 3.28 -1.81
CA LEU A 165 -4.75 2.46 -2.97
C LEU A 165 -5.73 3.17 -3.91
N LEU A 166 -6.53 4.12 -3.41
CA LEU A 166 -7.40 4.97 -4.26
C LEU A 166 -6.62 5.80 -5.28
N THR A 167 -5.32 6.02 -5.07
CA THR A 167 -4.47 6.72 -6.04
C THR A 167 -3.98 5.81 -7.17
N SER A 168 -4.13 4.49 -7.06
CA SER A 168 -3.76 3.54 -8.12
C SER A 168 -4.54 3.80 -9.41
N ASP A 169 -5.84 4.13 -9.28
CA ASP A 169 -6.71 4.50 -10.40
C ASP A 169 -6.17 5.71 -11.18
N LEU A 170 -5.52 6.66 -10.48
CA LEU A 170 -4.85 7.80 -11.09
C LEU A 170 -3.69 7.37 -11.98
N TRP A 171 -2.85 6.46 -11.49
CA TRP A 171 -1.71 5.94 -12.25
C TRP A 171 -2.17 5.13 -13.47
N ALA A 172 -3.18 4.28 -13.31
CA ALA A 172 -3.77 3.52 -14.42
C ALA A 172 -4.33 4.45 -15.52
N THR A 173 -4.98 5.54 -15.14
CA THR A 173 -5.51 6.53 -16.09
C THR A 173 -4.40 7.31 -16.77
N ILE A 174 -3.36 7.75 -16.04
CA ILE A 174 -2.19 8.42 -16.63
C ILE A 174 -1.53 7.51 -17.67
N PHE A 175 -1.35 6.22 -17.36
CA PHE A 175 -0.83 5.26 -18.31
C PHE A 175 -1.72 5.14 -19.55
N SER A 176 -3.05 5.08 -19.38
CA SER A 176 -4.01 5.01 -20.48
C SER A 176 -3.96 6.25 -21.38
N VAL A 177 -3.81 7.45 -20.80
CA VAL A 177 -3.63 8.70 -21.54
C VAL A 177 -2.34 8.66 -22.36
N LEU A 178 -1.23 8.18 -21.78
CA LEU A 178 0.07 8.16 -22.44
C LEU A 178 0.20 7.06 -23.50
N ALA A 179 -0.33 5.87 -23.22
CA ALA A 179 -0.19 4.70 -24.09
C ALA A 179 -1.22 4.68 -25.22
N VAL A 180 -2.45 5.11 -24.96
CA VAL A 180 -3.59 5.02 -25.90
C VAL A 180 -4.07 6.40 -26.36
N GLY A 181 -3.70 7.48 -25.68
CA GLY A 181 -4.15 8.84 -26.02
C GLY A 181 -5.58 9.15 -25.56
N PHE A 182 -6.15 8.33 -24.67
CA PHE A 182 -7.48 8.56 -24.12
C PHE A 182 -7.48 9.77 -23.18
N VAL A 183 -8.41 10.70 -23.35
CA VAL A 183 -8.52 11.89 -22.48
C VAL A 183 -9.74 11.73 -21.55
N PRO A 184 -9.55 11.57 -20.23
CA PRO A 184 -10.65 11.43 -19.30
C PRO A 184 -11.45 12.74 -19.15
N SER A 185 -12.68 12.62 -18.65
CA SER A 185 -13.55 13.78 -18.42
C SER A 185 -12.97 14.75 -17.39
N SER A 186 -13.33 16.03 -17.44
CA SER A 186 -12.83 17.00 -16.44
C SER A 186 -13.25 16.63 -15.00
N LEU A 187 -14.36 15.91 -14.83
CA LEU A 187 -14.83 15.42 -13.52
C LEU A 187 -13.89 14.38 -12.91
N TYR A 188 -13.22 13.58 -13.74
CA TYR A 188 -12.20 12.63 -13.30
C TYR A 188 -11.07 13.35 -12.55
N PHE A 189 -10.53 14.44 -13.10
CA PHE A 189 -9.46 15.20 -12.45
C PHE A 189 -9.91 15.84 -11.13
N VAL A 190 -11.18 16.26 -11.04
CA VAL A 190 -11.77 16.75 -9.77
C VAL A 190 -11.85 15.61 -8.75
N ALA A 191 -12.25 14.41 -9.17
CA ALA A 191 -12.29 13.24 -8.31
C ALA A 191 -10.89 12.86 -7.80
N SER A 192 -9.88 12.83 -8.67
CA SER A 192 -8.50 12.56 -8.29
C SER A 192 -7.96 13.60 -7.30
N LEU A 193 -8.29 14.89 -7.50
CA LEU A 193 -7.88 15.95 -6.58
C LEU A 193 -8.54 15.78 -5.21
N LEU A 194 -9.83 15.40 -5.16
CA LEU A 194 -10.52 15.10 -3.90
C LEU A 194 -9.87 13.93 -3.17
N ILE A 195 -9.52 12.85 -3.87
CA ILE A 195 -8.83 11.69 -3.27
C ILE A 195 -7.49 12.11 -2.68
N VAL A 196 -6.65 12.82 -3.44
CA VAL A 196 -5.35 13.31 -2.95
C VAL A 196 -5.52 14.26 -1.77
N ALA A 197 -6.48 15.19 -1.83
CA ALA A 197 -6.77 16.11 -0.73
C ALA A 197 -7.26 15.37 0.53
N GLY A 198 -8.07 14.33 0.37
CA GLY A 198 -8.54 13.49 1.48
C GLY A 198 -7.39 12.73 2.16
N ILE A 199 -6.45 12.20 1.38
CA ILE A 199 -5.24 11.54 1.92
C ILE A 199 -4.36 12.54 2.66
N VAL A 200 -4.09 13.72 2.08
CA VAL A 200 -3.29 14.77 2.74
C VAL A 200 -3.96 15.22 4.04
N LEU A 201 -5.29 15.37 4.04
CA LEU A 201 -6.05 15.72 5.24
C LEU A 201 -6.00 14.63 6.30
N TYR A 202 -6.03 13.36 5.88
CA TYR A 202 -5.88 12.21 6.78
C TYR A 202 -4.51 12.23 7.47
N GLU A 203 -3.43 12.38 6.70
CA GLU A 203 -2.05 12.43 7.19
C GLU A 203 -1.70 13.69 7.99
N ALA A 204 -2.46 14.78 7.82
CA ALA A 204 -2.26 16.00 8.60
C ALA A 204 -2.64 15.83 10.09
N ALA A 205 -3.34 14.75 10.45
CA ALA A 205 -3.67 14.42 11.82
C ALA A 205 -2.55 13.62 12.51
N PRO A 206 -2.47 13.63 13.85
CA PRO A 206 -1.50 12.81 14.58
C PRO A 206 -1.70 11.33 14.26
N SER A 207 -0.61 10.63 13.96
CA SER A 207 -0.66 9.21 13.58
C SER A 207 -1.51 8.38 14.57
N PRO A 208 -2.48 7.59 14.08
CA PRO A 208 -3.29 6.72 14.93
C PRO A 208 -2.50 5.60 15.59
N ILE A 209 -1.30 5.30 15.05
CA ILE A 209 -0.32 4.43 15.71
C ILE A 209 0.15 5.17 16.96
N GLY A 210 -0.36 4.79 18.13
CA GLY A 210 0.06 5.39 19.40
C GLY A 210 1.59 5.37 19.49
N HIS A 211 2.19 6.43 20.07
CA HIS A 211 3.64 6.58 20.18
C HIS A 211 4.28 5.42 20.96
N THR A 212 4.57 4.30 20.30
CA THR A 212 5.80 3.55 20.56
C THR A 212 6.91 4.30 19.87
N THR A 213 7.31 5.43 20.46
CA THR A 213 8.63 5.98 20.21
C THR A 213 9.60 4.83 20.39
N PRO A 214 10.37 4.42 19.37
CA PRO A 214 11.46 3.48 19.60
C PRO A 214 12.38 4.14 20.62
N THR A 215 12.42 3.63 21.85
CA THR A 215 13.38 4.06 22.87
C THR A 215 14.84 3.82 22.46
N ASP A 216 15.07 3.22 21.29
CA ASP A 216 16.37 2.80 20.80
C ASP A 216 16.96 3.67 19.68
N ILE A 217 16.33 4.79 19.31
CA ILE A 217 17.11 5.86 18.66
C ILE A 217 17.89 6.60 19.76
N LYS A 218 18.88 5.91 20.34
CA LYS A 218 20.09 6.57 20.80
C LYS A 218 20.74 7.15 19.55
N ILE A 219 20.34 8.37 19.19
CA ILE A 219 21.27 9.26 18.51
C ILE A 219 22.46 9.31 19.46
N LYS A 220 23.52 8.56 19.15
CA LYS A 220 24.83 8.71 19.76
C LYS A 220 25.26 10.11 19.34
N LYS A 221 24.75 11.13 20.04
CA LYS A 221 25.28 12.48 20.03
C LYS A 221 26.76 12.24 20.30
N GLY A 222 27.60 12.59 19.34
CA GLY A 222 29.03 12.29 19.34
C GLY A 222 29.77 13.04 20.45
N HIS A 223 29.46 12.76 21.71
CA HIS A 223 30.21 13.22 22.88
C HIS A 223 31.52 12.44 23.05
N HIS A 224 31.73 11.36 22.29
CA HIS A 224 32.98 10.59 22.31
C HIS A 224 34.04 11.08 21.33
N PHE A 225 33.69 11.92 20.34
CA PHE A 225 34.72 12.47 19.43
C PHE A 225 35.33 13.76 20.01
N GLU A 226 34.53 14.55 20.74
CA GLU A 226 35.03 15.79 21.34
C GLU A 226 35.85 15.55 22.61
N SER A 227 35.56 14.48 23.38
CA SER A 227 36.39 14.08 24.53
C SER A 227 37.78 13.58 24.10
N ASP A 228 37.85 12.77 23.03
CA ASP A 228 39.11 12.18 22.57
C ASP A 228 40.03 13.20 21.88
N ILE A 229 39.45 14.23 21.23
CA ILE A 229 40.23 15.35 20.68
C ILE A 229 40.75 16.25 21.79
N THR A 230 39.95 16.53 22.83
CA THR A 230 40.37 17.39 23.94
C THR A 230 41.44 16.72 24.80
N GLU A 231 41.34 15.40 25.03
CA GLU A 231 42.34 14.62 25.77
C GLU A 231 43.66 14.47 24.98
N ARG A 232 43.59 14.24 23.65
CA ARG A 232 44.79 14.22 22.80
C ARG A 232 45.45 15.58 22.65
N ALA A 233 44.68 16.67 22.56
CA ALA A 233 45.23 18.03 22.49
C ALA A 233 45.90 18.45 23.82
N GLY A 234 45.31 18.08 24.96
CA GLY A 234 45.91 18.30 26.28
C GLY A 234 47.24 17.55 26.46
N ASN A 235 47.32 16.31 26.01
CA ASN A 235 48.52 15.48 26.17
C ASN A 235 49.68 15.90 25.23
N ILE A 236 49.38 16.42 24.04
CA ILE A 236 50.40 16.99 23.15
C ILE A 236 50.98 18.29 23.72
N THR A 237 50.14 19.13 24.36
CA THR A 237 50.62 20.39 24.96
C THR A 237 51.41 20.16 26.25
N GLY A 238 51.08 19.11 27.02
CA GLY A 238 51.82 18.69 28.22
C GLY A 238 53.22 18.13 27.91
N ASN A 239 53.37 17.32 26.86
CA ASN A 239 54.69 16.77 26.49
C ASN A 239 55.64 17.80 25.85
N VAL A 240 55.12 18.84 25.18
CA VAL A 240 55.96 19.92 24.63
C VAL A 240 56.54 20.80 25.75
N HIS A 241 55.89 20.87 26.92
CA HIS A 241 56.42 21.64 28.06
C HIS A 241 57.44 20.86 28.90
N LEU A 242 57.39 19.53 28.90
CA LEU A 242 58.32 18.70 29.68
C LEU A 242 59.63 18.38 28.93
N GLU A 243 59.67 18.45 27.59
CA GLU A 243 60.94 18.30 26.84
C GLU A 243 61.78 19.60 26.79
N GLN A 244 61.26 20.73 27.26
CA GLN A 244 61.98 22.02 27.23
C GLN A 244 62.58 22.43 28.60
N GLU A 245 62.38 21.63 29.66
CA GLU A 245 62.86 21.90 31.02
C GLU A 245 63.94 20.93 31.56
N GLU A 246 64.41 19.94 30.78
CA GLU A 246 65.52 19.03 31.16
C GLU A 246 66.78 19.20 30.32
N GLY A 247 67.19 20.45 30.05
CA GLY A 247 68.30 20.73 29.15
C GLY A 247 69.11 21.98 29.48
N ASN A 248 69.48 22.22 30.74
CA ASN A 248 70.73 22.93 31.09
C ASN A 248 70.92 23.13 32.61
N LEU A 249 72.18 22.95 33.04
CA LEU A 249 72.85 23.51 34.23
C LEU A 249 72.68 22.79 35.58
N GLU A 250 73.65 21.92 35.91
CA GLU A 250 74.49 22.15 37.10
C GLU A 250 75.98 21.93 36.75
N LEU A 251 76.74 23.00 36.94
CA LEU A 251 78.19 23.10 36.97
C LEU A 251 78.63 23.01 38.43
N THR A 252 79.31 21.93 38.80
CA THR A 252 80.43 21.90 39.76
C THR A 252 81.26 20.65 39.54
#